data_AF-S7ZPL9-F1
#
_entry.id   AF-S7ZPL9-F1
#
_cell.length_a   1.000
_cell.length_b   1.000
_cell.length_c   1.000
_cell.angle_alpha   90.00
_cell.angle_beta   90.00
_cell.angle_gamma   90.00
#
_symmetry.space_group_name_H-M   'P 1'
#
loop_
_entity.id
_entity.type
_entity.pdbx_description
1 polymer ?
#
loop_
_entity_poly.entity_id
_entity_poly.type
_entity_poly.pdbx_seq_one_letter_code
_entity_poly.pdbx_strand_id
1 'polypeptide(L)'
;MKSGIEAVDRNDLILFDNTYTDRLHLRESLLLQYFTDVIGVTDESNVHIQHAVQELYNYLFASYLPTRYPAIFEVCPKEASTPAQVKNLETGHVFPMQATQSTPLRAALRTIAQNVDEDFFILFPQQGATKDEEVYTLEAYAACFPSGFQPKDKIGKRLADIHGPVPGYKEKLQRSMDRFFARLEPGRYVKRVNWGLTVDEELFSNFDKSKPAFEGKLQKLSLQELDLDKTFLRCERQTLHRLPASGAIIFGFHTYLYPIRDIKEEGSGDFLAQAIDGLENGSVPEMFTYKNGEKWADAVREYLRS
;
A
#
# COMPACT_ATOMS: atom_id res chain seq x y z
N MET A 1 12.11 -10.78 -13.40
CA MET A 1 10.70 -10.39 -13.20
C MET A 1 10.39 -9.19 -14.09
N LYS A 2 9.39 -9.26 -14.98
CA LYS A 2 8.97 -8.06 -15.74
C LYS A 2 8.25 -7.14 -14.76
N SER A 3 8.87 -6.02 -14.37
CA SER A 3 8.24 -4.96 -13.57
C SER A 3 7.25 -4.18 -14.44
N GLY A 4 6.18 -4.85 -14.89
CA GLY A 4 5.12 -4.29 -15.71
C GLY A 4 3.81 -4.18 -14.96
N ILE A 5 2.91 -3.34 -15.46
CA ILE A 5 1.51 -3.33 -15.03
C ILE A 5 0.83 -4.54 -15.69
N GLU A 6 0.11 -5.33 -14.89
CA GLU A 6 -0.61 -6.51 -15.31
C GLU A 6 -2.11 -6.34 -15.02
N ALA A 7 -2.98 -6.91 -15.85
CA ALA A 7 -4.38 -7.03 -15.49
C ALA A 7 -4.53 -8.00 -14.30
N VAL A 8 -5.49 -7.74 -13.43
CA VAL A 8 -5.86 -8.66 -12.35
C VAL A 8 -7.35 -8.88 -12.36
N ASP A 9 -7.79 -10.11 -12.05
CA ASP A 9 -9.20 -10.39 -11.88
C ASP A 9 -9.73 -9.64 -10.64
N ARG A 10 -10.98 -9.18 -10.70
CA ARG A 10 -11.63 -8.52 -9.57
C ARG A 10 -11.59 -9.41 -8.31
N ASN A 11 -11.74 -10.71 -8.48
CA ASN A 11 -11.75 -11.67 -7.36
C ASN A 11 -10.41 -11.78 -6.66
N ASP A 12 -9.33 -11.35 -7.31
CA ASP A 12 -7.98 -11.36 -6.75
C ASP A 12 -7.55 -9.97 -6.29
N LEU A 13 -8.45 -8.96 -6.24
CA LEU A 13 -8.10 -7.61 -5.84
C LEU A 13 -7.47 -7.58 -4.44
N ILE A 14 -8.09 -8.25 -3.48
CA ILE A 14 -7.60 -8.42 -2.11
C ILE A 14 -7.37 -9.91 -1.88
N LEU A 15 -6.19 -10.24 -1.36
CA LEU A 15 -5.79 -11.60 -1.02
C LEU A 15 -5.62 -11.72 0.49
N PHE A 16 -5.91 -12.90 1.01
CA PHE A 16 -5.75 -13.24 2.42
C PHE A 16 -4.78 -14.41 2.51
N ASP A 17 -3.88 -14.35 3.48
CA ASP A 17 -2.95 -15.43 3.80
C ASP A 17 -3.01 -15.76 5.30
N ASN A 18 -2.15 -16.68 5.73
CA ASN A 18 -2.08 -17.14 7.11
C ASN A 18 -1.56 -16.08 8.10
N THR A 19 -1.13 -14.91 7.64
CA THR A 19 -0.66 -13.81 8.50
C THR A 19 -1.76 -12.79 8.81
N TYR A 20 -2.92 -12.90 8.16
CA TYR A 20 -4.01 -11.92 8.24
C TYR A 20 -4.39 -11.52 9.67
N THR A 21 -4.62 -12.50 10.55
CA THR A 21 -5.10 -12.25 11.92
C THR A 21 -4.07 -11.48 12.76
N ASP A 22 -2.80 -11.90 12.73
CA ASP A 22 -1.71 -11.21 13.44
C ASP A 22 -1.51 -9.78 12.91
N ARG A 23 -1.67 -9.61 11.60
CA ARG A 23 -1.55 -8.30 10.96
C ARG A 23 -2.70 -7.38 11.31
N LEU A 24 -3.93 -7.87 11.47
CA LEU A 24 -5.03 -7.06 11.98
C LEU A 24 -4.80 -6.60 13.43
N HIS A 25 -4.23 -7.45 14.29
CA HIS A 25 -3.85 -7.04 15.65
C HIS A 25 -2.79 -5.92 15.65
N LEU A 26 -1.79 -6.03 14.78
CA LEU A 26 -0.79 -4.97 14.59
C LEU A 26 -1.45 -3.68 14.06
N ARG A 27 -2.33 -3.78 13.06
CA ARG A 27 -3.07 -2.63 12.51
C ARG A 27 -3.91 -1.95 13.59
N GLU A 28 -4.57 -2.70 14.47
CA GLU A 28 -5.32 -2.11 15.61
C GLU A 28 -4.40 -1.34 16.55
N SER A 29 -3.24 -1.90 16.91
CA SER A 29 -2.26 -1.23 17.77
C SER A 29 -1.74 0.07 17.13
N LEU A 30 -1.47 0.05 15.83
CA LEU A 30 -1.06 1.26 15.08
C LEU A 30 -2.18 2.30 14.99
N LEU A 31 -3.43 1.88 14.81
CA LEU A 31 -4.58 2.78 14.81
C LEU A 31 -4.79 3.46 16.16
N LEU A 32 -4.51 2.76 17.27
CA LEU A 32 -4.59 3.33 18.61
C LEU A 32 -3.45 4.33 18.88
N GLN A 33 -2.24 3.99 18.46
CA GLN A 33 -1.04 4.78 18.80
C GLN A 33 -0.77 5.93 17.82
N TYR A 34 -1.08 5.74 16.54
CA TYR A 34 -0.67 6.61 15.43
C TYR A 34 -1.84 7.00 14.52
N PHE A 35 -3.05 7.14 15.07
CA PHE A 35 -4.28 7.35 14.31
C PHE A 35 -4.18 8.40 13.19
N THR A 36 -3.60 9.58 13.48
CA THR A 36 -3.46 10.68 12.52
C THR A 36 -2.36 10.45 11.47
N ASP A 37 -1.46 9.50 11.71
CA ASP A 37 -0.43 9.12 10.75
C ASP A 37 -0.90 8.01 9.81
N VAL A 38 -1.84 7.16 10.25
CA VAL A 38 -2.36 6.01 9.49
C VAL A 38 -3.70 6.29 8.81
N ILE A 39 -4.51 7.21 9.34
CA ILE A 39 -5.76 7.68 8.72
C ILE A 39 -5.63 9.16 8.37
N GLY A 40 -5.85 9.50 7.10
CA GLY A 40 -5.86 10.88 6.64
C GLY A 40 -7.01 11.19 5.69
N VAL A 41 -7.53 12.40 5.82
CA VAL A 41 -8.52 13.02 4.93
C VAL A 41 -8.17 14.50 4.85
N THR A 42 -8.09 15.06 3.64
CA THR A 42 -7.76 16.49 3.42
C THR A 42 -8.85 17.41 3.95
N ASP A 43 -10.11 17.12 3.63
CA ASP A 43 -11.29 17.89 4.03
C ASP A 43 -12.48 16.95 4.30
N GLU A 44 -12.90 16.84 5.56
CA GLU A 44 -14.02 15.97 5.97
C GLU A 44 -15.39 16.50 5.54
N SER A 45 -15.47 17.77 5.12
CA SER A 45 -16.70 18.37 4.59
C SER A 45 -16.83 18.22 3.06
N ASN A 46 -15.79 17.74 2.39
CA ASN A 46 -15.79 17.60 0.94
C ASN A 46 -16.66 16.42 0.50
N VAL A 47 -17.75 16.73 -0.21
CA VAL A 47 -18.74 15.76 -0.67
C VAL A 47 -18.18 14.72 -1.64
N HIS A 48 -17.15 15.06 -2.43
CA HIS A 48 -16.53 14.11 -3.36
C HIS A 48 -15.68 13.09 -2.61
N ILE A 49 -14.92 13.54 -1.62
CA ILE A 49 -14.14 12.65 -0.74
C ILE A 49 -15.07 11.73 0.03
N GLN A 50 -16.14 12.29 0.60
CA GLN A 50 -17.17 11.52 1.29
C GLN A 50 -17.75 10.42 0.39
N HIS A 51 -18.11 10.76 -0.85
CA HIS A 51 -18.69 9.80 -1.78
C HIS A 51 -17.72 8.66 -2.13
N ALA A 52 -16.43 8.94 -2.39
CA ALA A 52 -15.46 7.89 -2.69
C ALA A 52 -15.14 6.98 -1.49
N VAL A 53 -15.03 7.55 -0.28
CA VAL A 53 -14.80 6.76 0.93
C VAL A 53 -16.00 5.82 1.18
N GLN A 54 -17.23 6.34 1.05
CA GLN A 54 -18.44 5.54 1.17
C GLN A 54 -18.54 4.46 0.10
N GLU A 55 -18.22 4.80 -1.15
CA GLU A 55 -18.26 3.83 -2.26
C GLU A 55 -17.22 2.73 -2.07
N LEU A 56 -15.97 3.05 -1.68
CA LEU A 56 -14.97 2.04 -1.36
C LEU A 56 -15.43 1.15 -0.20
N TYR A 57 -15.90 1.76 0.89
CA TYR A 57 -16.41 1.03 2.05
C TYR A 57 -17.54 0.06 1.67
N ASN A 58 -18.54 0.55 0.95
CA ASN A 58 -19.71 -0.23 0.55
C ASN A 58 -19.32 -1.31 -0.47
N TYR A 59 -18.39 -1.01 -1.38
CA TYR A 59 -17.85 -2.02 -2.28
C TYR A 59 -17.18 -3.15 -1.50
N LEU A 60 -16.31 -2.82 -0.53
CA LEU A 60 -15.60 -3.81 0.28
C LEU A 60 -16.58 -4.64 1.12
N PHE A 61 -17.43 -3.99 1.92
CA PHE A 61 -18.19 -4.68 2.97
C PHE A 61 -19.62 -5.04 2.60
N ALA A 62 -20.24 -4.38 1.62
CA ALA A 62 -21.58 -4.75 1.17
C ALA A 62 -21.58 -5.70 -0.03
N SER A 63 -20.50 -5.72 -0.82
CA SER A 63 -20.48 -6.43 -2.10
C SER A 63 -19.33 -7.44 -2.23
N TYR A 64 -18.10 -7.03 -1.96
CA TYR A 64 -16.92 -7.79 -2.33
C TYR A 64 -16.54 -8.84 -1.29
N LEU A 65 -16.17 -8.42 -0.08
CA LEU A 65 -15.58 -9.29 0.93
C LEU A 65 -16.53 -10.37 1.46
N PRO A 66 -17.80 -10.10 1.82
CA PRO A 66 -18.71 -11.17 2.23
C PRO A 66 -19.05 -12.16 1.12
N THR A 67 -19.06 -11.72 -0.14
CA THR A 67 -19.32 -12.60 -1.28
C THR A 67 -18.10 -13.46 -1.62
N ARG A 68 -16.90 -12.86 -1.62
CA ARG A 68 -15.65 -13.51 -2.04
C ARG A 68 -15.02 -14.36 -0.94
N TYR A 69 -15.20 -13.96 0.31
CA TYR A 69 -14.61 -14.56 1.51
C TYR A 69 -15.66 -14.75 2.63
N PRO A 70 -16.76 -15.49 2.40
CA PRO A 70 -17.81 -15.69 3.39
C PRO A 70 -17.34 -16.43 4.65
N ALA A 71 -16.20 -17.14 4.58
CA ALA A 71 -15.56 -17.78 5.72
C ALA A 71 -14.83 -16.79 6.65
N ILE A 72 -14.57 -15.56 6.20
CA ILE A 72 -13.94 -14.48 6.98
C ILE A 72 -14.98 -13.39 7.29
N PHE A 73 -15.88 -13.08 6.37
CA PHE A 73 -16.86 -11.99 6.51
C PHE A 73 -18.28 -12.54 6.44
N GLU A 74 -18.94 -12.60 7.60
CA GLU A 74 -20.32 -13.05 7.73
C GLU A 74 -21.27 -11.84 7.72
N VAL A 75 -22.30 -11.88 6.87
CA VAL A 75 -23.39 -10.89 6.93
C VAL A 75 -24.33 -11.26 8.07
N CYS A 76 -24.46 -10.37 9.05
CA CYS A 76 -25.35 -10.60 10.18
C CYS A 76 -26.82 -10.49 9.75
N PRO A 77 -27.73 -11.31 10.33
CA PRO A 77 -29.17 -11.18 10.09
C PRO A 77 -29.65 -9.77 10.40
N LYS A 78 -30.41 -9.17 9.47
CA LYS A 78 -30.97 -7.84 9.65
C LYS A 78 -32.11 -7.88 10.67
N GLU A 79 -31.94 -7.24 11.80
CA GLU A 79 -33.05 -6.99 12.73
C GLU A 79 -33.84 -5.74 12.28
N ALA A 80 -35.13 -5.67 12.64
CA ALA A 80 -36.04 -4.64 12.13
C ALA A 80 -35.60 -3.19 12.44
N SER A 81 -34.77 -2.99 13.46
CA SER A 81 -34.33 -1.68 13.96
C SER A 81 -32.83 -1.41 13.78
N THR A 82 -32.05 -2.35 13.25
CA THR A 82 -30.60 -2.19 13.09
C THR A 82 -30.19 -2.12 11.61
N PRO A 83 -29.21 -1.28 11.26
CA PRO A 83 -28.60 -1.34 9.93
C PRO A 83 -27.94 -2.72 9.75
N ALA A 84 -27.92 -3.22 8.51
CA ALA A 84 -27.24 -4.48 8.21
C ALA A 84 -25.77 -4.39 8.67
N GLN A 85 -25.26 -5.47 9.26
CA GLN A 85 -23.91 -5.54 9.80
C GLN A 85 -23.11 -6.67 9.13
N VAL A 86 -21.80 -6.54 9.18
CA VAL A 86 -20.84 -7.58 8.82
C VAL A 86 -20.00 -7.90 10.03
N LYS A 87 -19.76 -9.19 10.25
CA LYS A 87 -18.84 -9.70 11.26
C LYS A 87 -17.59 -10.24 10.59
N ASN A 88 -16.43 -9.75 11.01
CA ASN A 88 -15.16 -10.39 10.72
C ASN A 88 -14.99 -11.58 11.69
N LEU A 89 -14.97 -12.80 11.17
CA LEU A 89 -14.93 -14.03 11.94
C LEU A 89 -13.56 -14.29 12.57
N GLU A 90 -12.49 -13.72 12.01
CA GLU A 90 -11.12 -13.85 12.54
C GLU A 90 -10.91 -12.97 13.78
N THR A 91 -11.45 -11.75 13.79
CA THR A 91 -11.30 -10.80 14.90
C THR A 91 -12.53 -10.71 15.81
N GLY A 92 -13.67 -11.23 15.37
CA GLY A 92 -14.96 -11.07 16.04
C GLY A 92 -15.57 -9.66 15.91
N HIS A 93 -14.91 -8.72 15.21
CA HIS A 93 -15.41 -7.35 15.04
C HIS A 93 -16.71 -7.33 14.25
N VAL A 94 -17.72 -6.60 14.76
CA VAL A 94 -19.00 -6.38 14.08
C VAL A 94 -19.13 -4.89 13.74
N PHE A 95 -19.42 -4.59 12.49
CA PHE A 95 -19.48 -3.22 11.98
C PHE A 95 -20.58 -3.06 10.92
N PRO A 96 -21.01 -1.82 10.61
CA PRO A 96 -22.04 -1.58 9.58
C PRO A 96 -21.63 -2.15 8.22
N MET A 97 -22.55 -2.78 7.51
CA MET A 97 -22.32 -3.28 6.16
C MET A 97 -22.14 -2.14 5.14
N GLN A 98 -22.71 -0.97 5.43
CA GLN A 98 -22.66 0.21 4.58
C GLN A 98 -22.34 1.46 5.40
N ALA A 99 -21.53 2.34 4.84
CA ALA A 99 -21.34 3.70 5.30
C ALA A 99 -22.49 4.58 4.79
N THR A 100 -23.01 5.44 5.67
CA THR A 100 -24.08 6.39 5.39
C THR A 100 -23.52 7.82 5.29
N GLN A 101 -24.37 8.78 4.87
CA GLN A 101 -24.02 10.21 4.89
C GLN A 101 -23.62 10.73 6.28
N SER A 102 -24.12 10.11 7.36
CA SER A 102 -23.77 10.47 8.72
C SER A 102 -22.52 9.77 9.26
N THR A 103 -21.94 8.83 8.50
CA THR A 103 -20.73 8.11 8.91
C THR A 103 -19.52 9.02 8.77
N PRO A 104 -18.76 9.30 9.85
CA PRO A 104 -17.53 10.09 9.76
C PRO A 104 -16.50 9.41 8.84
N LEU A 105 -15.81 10.18 7.99
CA LEU A 105 -14.92 9.60 6.97
C LEU A 105 -13.76 8.84 7.59
N ARG A 106 -13.16 9.39 8.64
CA ARG A 106 -12.09 8.73 9.38
C ARG A 106 -12.56 7.45 10.09
N ALA A 107 -13.82 7.37 10.51
CA ALA A 107 -14.38 6.16 11.11
C ALA A 107 -14.58 5.06 10.06
N ALA A 108 -15.04 5.42 8.85
CA ALA A 108 -15.14 4.49 7.73
C ALA A 108 -13.76 3.95 7.33
N LEU A 109 -12.76 4.83 7.17
CA LEU A 109 -11.37 4.46 6.85
C LEU A 109 -10.72 3.62 7.96
N ARG A 110 -10.99 3.94 9.23
CA ARG A 110 -10.57 3.09 10.37
C ARG A 110 -11.13 1.68 10.24
N THR A 111 -12.43 1.55 9.98
CA THR A 111 -13.07 0.23 9.84
C THR A 111 -12.44 -0.57 8.70
N ILE A 112 -12.10 0.09 7.58
CA ILE A 112 -11.35 -0.54 6.48
C ILE A 112 -10.00 -1.06 7.00
N ALA A 113 -9.19 -0.21 7.64
CA ALA A 113 -7.87 -0.60 8.17
C ALA A 113 -7.93 -1.71 9.22
N GLN A 114 -9.00 -1.77 10.03
CA GLN A 114 -9.20 -2.79 11.08
C GLN A 114 -9.59 -4.17 10.52
N ASN A 115 -10.06 -4.25 9.27
CA ASN A 115 -10.64 -5.48 8.72
C ASN A 115 -10.01 -5.90 7.39
N VAL A 116 -9.19 -5.06 6.78
CA VAL A 116 -8.54 -5.34 5.50
C VAL A 116 -7.06 -5.06 5.64
N ASP A 117 -6.26 -6.09 5.36
CA ASP A 117 -4.81 -6.03 5.40
C ASP A 117 -4.21 -5.50 4.08
N GLU A 118 -4.85 -4.47 3.53
CA GLU A 118 -4.37 -3.68 2.41
C GLU A 118 -4.38 -2.22 2.87
N ASP A 119 -3.34 -1.49 2.49
CA ASP A 119 -3.32 -0.05 2.67
C ASP A 119 -3.94 0.61 1.44
N PHE A 120 -4.80 1.61 1.64
CA PHE A 120 -5.55 2.25 0.58
C PHE A 120 -5.27 3.75 0.52
N PHE A 121 -4.89 4.21 -0.66
CA PHE A 121 -4.82 5.62 -1.04
C PHE A 121 -5.95 5.93 -2.02
N ILE A 122 -6.67 7.01 -1.77
CA ILE A 122 -7.81 7.47 -2.56
C ILE A 122 -7.38 8.75 -3.27
N LEU A 123 -7.28 8.68 -4.59
CA LEU A 123 -6.84 9.77 -5.43
C LEU A 123 -7.99 10.28 -6.31
N PHE A 124 -8.05 11.60 -6.48
CA PHE A 124 -9.04 12.25 -7.34
C PHE A 124 -8.37 13.00 -8.48
N PRO A 125 -8.99 13.03 -9.67
CA PRO A 125 -8.59 13.97 -10.69
C PRO A 125 -8.83 15.40 -10.16
N GLN A 126 -7.87 16.28 -10.39
CA GLN A 126 -7.98 17.69 -10.04
C GLN A 126 -9.16 18.30 -10.81
N GLN A 127 -10.02 19.05 -10.12
CA GLN A 127 -11.16 19.71 -10.75
C GLN A 127 -10.70 20.64 -11.88
N GLY A 128 -11.42 20.59 -13.00
CA GLY A 128 -11.18 21.44 -14.17
C GLY A 128 -10.09 20.96 -15.14
N ALA A 129 -9.45 19.81 -14.88
CA ALA A 129 -8.54 19.19 -15.84
C ALA A 129 -9.31 18.52 -16.99
N THR A 130 -8.75 18.55 -18.21
CA THR A 130 -9.26 17.76 -19.33
C THR A 130 -8.84 16.29 -19.16
N LYS A 131 -9.58 15.33 -19.76
CA LYS A 131 -9.29 13.89 -19.60
C LYS A 131 -7.81 13.53 -19.87
N ASP A 132 -7.16 14.17 -20.83
CA ASP A 132 -5.76 13.88 -21.20
C ASP A 132 -4.71 14.63 -20.33
N GLU A 133 -5.16 15.54 -19.47
CA GLU A 133 -4.35 16.34 -18.55
C GLU A 133 -4.76 16.12 -17.09
N GLU A 134 -5.52 15.07 -16.79
CA GLU A 134 -5.95 14.76 -15.43
C GLU A 134 -4.75 14.52 -14.52
N VAL A 135 -4.52 15.48 -13.63
CA VAL A 135 -3.57 15.36 -12.54
C VAL A 135 -4.29 14.82 -11.32
N TYR A 136 -3.74 13.80 -10.68
CA TYR A 136 -4.36 13.17 -9.53
C TYR A 136 -3.77 13.69 -8.22
N THR A 137 -4.62 13.94 -7.23
CA THR A 137 -4.24 14.37 -5.87
C THR A 137 -4.64 13.30 -4.86
N LEU A 138 -3.78 13.03 -3.86
CA LEU A 138 -4.11 12.14 -2.73
C LEU A 138 -5.01 12.88 -1.73
N GLU A 139 -6.27 12.48 -1.63
CA GLU A 139 -7.25 13.19 -0.79
C GLU A 139 -7.61 12.45 0.50
N ALA A 140 -7.50 11.13 0.50
CA ALA A 140 -7.73 10.32 1.69
C ALA A 140 -6.88 9.04 1.68
N TYR A 141 -6.59 8.51 2.86
CA TYR A 141 -5.90 7.24 3.00
C TYR A 141 -6.23 6.51 4.30
N ALA A 142 -6.06 5.18 4.23
CA ALA A 142 -5.91 4.29 5.37
C ALA A 142 -4.66 3.44 5.12
N ALA A 143 -3.53 3.75 5.78
CA ALA A 143 -2.25 3.12 5.52
C ALA A 143 -1.49 2.83 6.81
N CYS A 144 -1.46 1.56 7.17
CA CYS A 144 -0.79 1.05 8.36
C CYS A 144 0.64 0.61 8.09
N PHE A 145 0.99 0.21 6.87
CA PHE A 145 2.31 -0.34 6.54
C PHE A 145 2.98 0.43 5.39
N PRO A 146 3.15 1.77 5.47
CA PRO A 146 3.93 2.50 4.49
C PRO A 146 5.42 2.09 4.55
N SER A 147 6.11 2.24 3.42
CA SER A 147 7.53 1.87 3.29
C SER A 147 8.41 3.09 3.07
N GLY A 148 8.95 3.66 4.15
CA GLY A 148 9.96 4.70 4.06
C GLY A 148 9.44 6.08 3.64
N PHE A 149 8.16 6.35 3.89
CA PHE A 149 7.57 7.68 3.80
C PHE A 149 6.42 7.82 4.78
N GLN A 150 6.03 9.06 5.08
CA GLN A 150 4.87 9.34 5.94
C GLN A 150 3.66 9.73 5.09
N PRO A 151 2.55 8.97 5.09
CA PRO A 151 1.35 9.31 4.31
C PRO A 151 0.80 10.71 4.61
N LYS A 152 0.87 11.17 5.87
CA LYS A 152 0.48 12.54 6.28
C LYS A 152 1.27 13.65 5.56
N ASP A 153 2.53 13.38 5.18
CA ASP A 153 3.35 14.36 4.46
C ASP A 153 3.02 14.38 2.96
N LYS A 154 2.22 13.41 2.49
CA LYS A 154 1.86 13.22 1.08
C LYS A 154 0.42 13.60 0.76
N ILE A 155 -0.46 13.62 1.77
CA ILE A 155 -1.86 13.99 1.60
C ILE A 155 -2.00 15.44 1.09
N GLY A 156 -2.97 15.68 0.21
CA GLY A 156 -3.21 16.95 -0.48
C GLY A 156 -2.22 17.27 -1.61
N LYS A 157 -1.22 16.41 -1.86
CA LYS A 157 -0.24 16.61 -2.93
C LYS A 157 -0.65 15.89 -4.20
N ARG A 158 -0.19 16.44 -5.34
CA ARG A 158 -0.35 15.79 -6.64
C ARG A 158 0.52 14.54 -6.72
N LEU A 159 0.12 13.60 -7.55
CA LEU A 159 0.84 12.35 -7.79
C LEU A 159 2.31 12.60 -8.16
N ALA A 160 2.57 13.60 -9.02
CA ALA A 160 3.92 13.98 -9.40
C ALA A 160 4.75 14.53 -8.23
N ASP A 161 4.13 15.33 -7.34
CA ASP A 161 4.81 15.90 -6.18
C ASP A 161 5.11 14.85 -5.11
N ILE A 162 4.21 13.86 -4.95
CA ILE A 162 4.42 12.70 -4.07
C ILE A 162 5.67 11.93 -4.52
N HIS A 163 5.81 11.74 -5.84
CA HIS A 163 6.91 11.00 -6.46
C HIS A 163 8.16 11.84 -6.74
N GLY A 164 8.17 13.14 -6.42
CA GLY A 164 9.34 14.01 -6.63
C GLY A 164 10.68 13.44 -6.13
N PRO A 165 10.75 12.73 -5.00
CA PRO A 165 11.98 12.09 -4.52
C PRO A 165 12.42 10.85 -5.30
N VAL A 166 11.59 10.30 -6.18
CA VAL A 166 11.88 9.05 -6.91
C VAL A 166 12.78 9.35 -8.11
N PRO A 167 14.00 8.79 -8.18
CA PRO A 167 14.93 9.07 -9.28
C PRO A 167 14.36 8.73 -10.65
N GLY A 168 14.53 9.64 -11.61
CA GLY A 168 14.06 9.49 -12.98
C GLY A 168 12.54 9.53 -13.16
N TYR A 169 11.75 9.78 -12.10
CA TYR A 169 10.29 9.80 -12.20
C TYR A 169 9.81 10.85 -13.20
N LYS A 170 10.26 12.10 -13.04
CA LYS A 170 9.79 13.23 -13.86
C LYS A 170 10.15 13.02 -15.34
N GLU A 171 11.35 12.55 -15.61
CA GLU A 171 11.90 12.41 -16.96
C GLU A 171 11.39 11.15 -17.67
N LYS A 172 11.23 10.04 -16.94
CA LYS A 172 10.97 8.71 -17.54
C LYS A 172 9.57 8.17 -17.29
N LEU A 173 8.90 8.55 -16.20
CA LEU A 173 7.68 7.88 -15.73
C LEU A 173 6.44 8.77 -15.73
N GLN A 174 6.55 10.03 -15.31
CA GLN A 174 5.41 10.91 -15.02
C GLN A 174 4.37 10.91 -16.15
N ARG A 175 4.77 11.27 -17.38
CA ARG A 175 3.84 11.34 -18.53
C ARG A 175 3.14 10.00 -18.82
N SER A 176 3.85 8.89 -18.61
CA SER A 176 3.26 7.56 -18.83
C SER A 176 2.26 7.20 -17.73
N MET A 177 2.55 7.59 -16.49
CA MET A 177 1.71 7.36 -15.32
C MET A 177 0.45 8.22 -15.36
N ASP A 178 0.57 9.53 -15.63
CA ASP A 178 -0.56 10.44 -15.75
C ASP A 178 -1.55 9.95 -16.82
N ARG A 179 -1.05 9.59 -18.00
CA ARG A 179 -1.86 9.01 -19.08
C ARG A 179 -2.50 7.67 -18.70
N PHE A 180 -1.80 6.85 -17.92
CA PHE A 180 -2.35 5.58 -17.47
C PHE A 180 -3.52 5.79 -16.51
N PHE A 181 -3.37 6.67 -15.52
CA PHE A 181 -4.42 7.00 -14.55
C PHE A 181 -5.64 7.59 -15.27
N ALA A 182 -5.43 8.58 -16.14
CA ALA A 182 -6.49 9.18 -16.97
C ALA A 182 -7.32 8.17 -17.78
N ARG A 183 -6.67 7.12 -18.31
CA ARG A 183 -7.31 6.11 -19.19
C ARG A 183 -7.81 4.86 -18.46
N LEU A 184 -7.59 4.76 -17.14
CA LEU A 184 -8.04 3.60 -16.38
C LEU A 184 -9.56 3.68 -16.18
N GLU A 185 -10.32 2.93 -16.97
CA GLU A 185 -11.78 2.90 -16.90
C GLU A 185 -12.30 2.01 -15.75
N PRO A 186 -13.47 2.30 -15.17
CA PRO A 186 -14.10 1.42 -14.18
C PRO A 186 -14.29 -0.01 -14.68
N GLY A 187 -14.17 -0.97 -13.77
CA GLY A 187 -14.22 -2.41 -14.10
C GLY A 187 -12.90 -2.98 -14.62
N ARG A 188 -11.88 -2.15 -14.87
CA ARG A 188 -10.51 -2.59 -15.12
C ARG A 188 -9.70 -2.52 -13.82
N TYR A 189 -9.13 -3.65 -13.44
CA TYR A 189 -8.25 -3.77 -12.29
C TYR A 189 -6.86 -4.14 -12.79
N VAL A 190 -5.85 -3.47 -12.24
CA VAL A 190 -4.46 -3.80 -12.54
C VAL A 190 -3.65 -4.00 -11.28
N LYS A 191 -2.54 -4.71 -11.42
CA LYS A 191 -1.54 -4.88 -10.38
C LYS A 191 -0.13 -4.62 -10.91
N ARG A 192 0.78 -4.31 -10.00
CA ARG A 192 2.22 -4.35 -10.22
C ARG A 192 2.89 -4.78 -8.92
N VAL A 193 4.17 -5.15 -9.01
CA VAL A 193 4.99 -5.40 -7.83
C VAL A 193 5.99 -4.26 -7.68
N ASN A 194 6.13 -3.74 -6.46
CA ASN A 194 7.27 -2.95 -6.03
C ASN A 194 8.04 -3.76 -4.98
N TRP A 195 9.36 -3.62 -4.94
CA TRP A 195 10.18 -4.37 -3.99
C TRP A 195 11.37 -3.56 -3.49
N GLY A 196 11.91 -3.97 -2.35
CA GLY A 196 13.16 -3.46 -1.78
C GLY A 196 13.62 -4.36 -0.64
N LEU A 197 14.74 -4.01 -0.01
CA LEU A 197 15.20 -4.67 1.21
C LEU A 197 14.95 -3.74 2.39
N THR A 198 14.57 -4.32 3.52
CA THR A 198 14.60 -3.65 4.82
C THR A 198 15.59 -4.38 5.71
N VAL A 199 16.43 -3.60 6.39
CA VAL A 199 17.31 -4.06 7.46
C VAL A 199 16.87 -3.30 8.71
N ASP A 200 16.54 -4.02 9.77
CA ASP A 200 16.06 -3.46 11.04
C ASP A 200 14.69 -2.75 10.97
N GLU A 201 13.87 -3.06 9.96
CA GLU A 201 12.52 -2.52 9.87
C GLU A 201 11.48 -3.60 9.59
N GLU A 202 10.40 -3.53 10.36
CA GLU A 202 9.22 -4.40 10.24
C GLU A 202 8.15 -3.73 9.34
N LEU A 203 6.88 -4.15 9.46
CA LEU A 203 5.81 -3.73 8.56
C LEU A 203 5.54 -2.21 8.59
N PHE A 204 5.59 -1.58 9.78
CA PHE A 204 5.38 -0.15 9.98
C PHE A 204 6.68 0.66 9.86
N SER A 205 7.01 1.08 8.63
CA SER A 205 8.17 1.94 8.35
C SER A 205 7.73 3.37 8.02
N ASN A 206 7.08 4.02 8.99
CA ASN A 206 6.44 5.33 8.84
C ASN A 206 7.39 6.50 9.14
N PHE A 207 8.52 6.55 8.44
CA PHE A 207 9.48 7.64 8.49
C PHE A 207 10.00 7.91 7.09
N ASP A 208 10.36 9.15 6.81
CA ASP A 208 10.81 9.55 5.48
C ASP A 208 12.28 9.15 5.25
N LYS A 209 12.50 8.08 4.49
CA LYS A 209 13.85 7.61 4.11
C LYS A 209 14.54 8.55 3.13
N SER A 210 13.82 9.48 2.50
CA SER A 210 14.41 10.49 1.61
C SER A 210 14.91 11.73 2.37
N LYS A 211 14.57 11.87 3.66
CA LYS A 211 15.08 12.97 4.50
C LYS A 211 16.43 12.60 5.15
N PRO A 212 17.38 13.55 5.28
CA PRO A 212 18.70 13.34 5.90
C PRO A 212 18.71 12.85 7.35
N ALA A 213 17.56 12.71 8.01
CA ALA A 213 17.48 12.22 9.40
C ALA A 213 18.00 10.77 9.58
N PHE A 214 18.31 10.07 8.47
CA PHE A 214 18.99 8.77 8.43
C PHE A 214 20.39 8.81 7.76
N GLU A 215 20.89 9.98 7.35
CA GLU A 215 22.31 10.17 7.05
C GLU A 215 23.09 9.97 8.36
N GLY A 216 23.66 8.77 8.57
CA GLY A 216 24.54 8.46 9.69
C GLY A 216 24.06 7.43 10.71
N LYS A 217 22.83 6.89 10.63
CA LYS A 217 22.35 5.84 11.57
C LYS A 217 22.53 4.40 11.12
N LEU A 218 22.71 4.17 9.82
CA LEU A 218 23.01 2.84 9.27
C LEU A 218 24.39 2.94 8.62
N GLN A 219 25.40 2.41 9.32
CA GLN A 219 26.73 2.22 8.75
C GLN A 219 26.66 1.15 7.65
N LYS A 220 27.60 1.17 6.71
CA LYS A 220 27.71 0.09 5.74
C LYS A 220 27.94 -1.22 6.49
N LEU A 221 27.01 -2.15 6.35
CA LEU A 221 27.04 -3.42 7.06
C LEU A 221 28.06 -4.35 6.41
N SER A 222 28.85 -5.03 7.23
CA SER A 222 29.54 -6.26 6.87
C SER A 222 28.60 -7.47 7.00
N LEU A 223 28.96 -8.61 6.42
CA LEU A 223 28.20 -9.85 6.59
C LEU A 223 28.03 -10.25 8.07
N GLN A 224 29.03 -9.96 8.91
CA GLN A 224 29.02 -10.29 10.33
C GLN A 224 28.06 -9.42 11.15
N GLU A 225 27.74 -8.22 10.64
CA GLU A 225 26.81 -7.27 11.27
C GLU A 225 25.38 -7.42 10.75
N LEU A 226 25.16 -8.25 9.72
CA LEU A 226 23.84 -8.46 9.14
C LEU A 226 22.98 -9.34 10.06
N ASP A 227 21.98 -8.73 10.71
CA ASP A 227 20.96 -9.46 11.44
C ASP A 227 19.98 -10.11 10.45
N LEU A 228 20.17 -11.41 10.21
CA LEU A 228 19.35 -12.19 9.27
C LEU A 228 17.89 -12.27 9.71
N ASP A 229 17.61 -12.18 11.02
CA ASP A 229 16.26 -12.27 11.56
C ASP A 229 15.53 -10.93 11.46
N LYS A 230 16.24 -9.85 11.10
CA LYS A 230 15.71 -8.51 10.85
C LYS A 230 15.95 -8.00 9.44
N THR A 231 16.35 -8.87 8.53
CA THR A 231 16.57 -8.53 7.13
C THR A 231 15.54 -9.22 6.25
N PHE A 232 14.75 -8.42 5.54
CA PHE A 232 13.62 -8.91 4.76
C PHE A 232 13.66 -8.39 3.32
N LEU A 233 13.33 -9.26 2.38
CA LEU A 233 12.80 -8.85 1.09
C LEU A 233 11.38 -8.32 1.31
N ARG A 234 11.21 -7.01 1.16
CA ARG A 234 9.93 -6.33 1.24
C ARG A 234 9.32 -6.20 -0.14
N CYS A 235 8.17 -6.83 -0.34
CA CYS A 235 7.43 -6.82 -1.61
C CYS A 235 6.05 -6.21 -1.42
N GLU A 236 5.70 -5.21 -2.22
CA GLU A 236 4.37 -4.61 -2.25
C GLU A 236 3.64 -5.10 -3.50
N ARG A 237 2.56 -5.85 -3.29
CA ARG A 237 1.57 -6.10 -4.33
C ARG A 237 0.66 -4.90 -4.41
N GLN A 238 0.89 -4.07 -5.41
CA GLN A 238 0.17 -2.81 -5.60
C GLN A 238 -0.96 -3.03 -6.58
N THR A 239 -2.18 -2.65 -6.22
CA THR A 239 -3.36 -2.69 -7.08
C THR A 239 -3.85 -1.28 -7.39
N LEU A 240 -4.45 -1.13 -8.58
CA LEU A 240 -5.04 0.14 -9.00
C LEU A 240 -6.36 -0.13 -9.72
N HIS A 241 -7.42 0.59 -9.33
CA HIS A 241 -8.69 0.56 -10.03
C HIS A 241 -9.45 1.89 -9.86
N ARG A 242 -10.39 2.16 -10.78
CA ARG A 242 -11.30 3.29 -10.67
C ARG A 242 -12.64 2.87 -10.09
N LEU A 243 -13.12 3.63 -9.12
CA LEU A 243 -14.47 3.51 -8.60
C LEU A 243 -15.52 4.02 -9.62
N PRO A 244 -16.56 3.25 -9.94
CA PRO A 244 -17.50 3.61 -11.00
C PRO A 244 -18.38 4.84 -10.72
N ALA A 245 -18.73 5.12 -9.47
CA ALA A 245 -19.66 6.21 -9.14
C ALA A 245 -18.93 7.52 -8.80
N SER A 246 -17.90 7.48 -7.96
CA SER A 246 -17.10 8.65 -7.59
C SER A 246 -16.02 9.01 -8.61
N GLY A 247 -15.62 8.06 -9.46
CA GLY A 247 -14.51 8.23 -10.40
C GLY A 247 -13.13 8.28 -9.73
N ALA A 248 -13.05 8.12 -8.41
CA ALA A 248 -11.79 8.11 -7.68
C ALA A 248 -10.93 6.90 -8.05
N ILE A 249 -9.61 7.08 -8.02
CA ILE A 249 -8.65 6.01 -8.18
C ILE A 249 -8.28 5.47 -6.81
N ILE A 250 -8.41 4.16 -6.65
CA ILE A 250 -8.01 3.44 -5.45
C ILE A 250 -6.68 2.76 -5.75
N PHE A 251 -5.64 3.22 -5.06
CA PHE A 251 -4.35 2.57 -5.00
C PHE A 251 -4.28 1.74 -3.73
N GLY A 252 -4.40 0.42 -3.87
CA GLY A 252 -4.24 -0.53 -2.77
C GLY A 252 -2.83 -1.09 -2.77
N PHE A 253 -2.26 -1.39 -1.61
CA PHE A 253 -1.05 -2.22 -1.56
C PHE A 253 -0.99 -3.14 -0.34
N HIS A 254 -0.63 -4.38 -0.61
CA HIS A 254 -0.34 -5.39 0.40
C HIS A 254 1.17 -5.58 0.49
N THR A 255 1.71 -5.43 1.70
CA THR A 255 3.13 -5.63 1.97
C THR A 255 3.38 -7.06 2.43
N TYR A 256 4.27 -7.76 1.73
CA TYR A 256 4.88 -9.01 2.17
C TYR A 256 6.30 -8.75 2.68
N LEU A 257 6.67 -9.38 3.79
CA LEU A 257 8.05 -9.44 4.28
C LEU A 257 8.50 -10.90 4.24
N TYR A 258 9.53 -11.17 3.44
CA TYR A 258 10.15 -12.48 3.34
C TYR A 258 11.53 -12.42 3.98
N PRO A 259 11.82 -13.21 5.04
CA PRO A 259 13.17 -13.31 5.59
C PRO A 259 14.16 -13.66 4.48
N ILE A 260 15.30 -12.98 4.42
CA ILE A 260 16.31 -13.27 3.38
C ILE A 260 16.86 -14.70 3.49
N ARG A 261 16.77 -15.30 4.69
CA ARG A 261 17.10 -16.70 4.93
C ARG A 261 16.20 -17.62 4.12
N ASP A 262 14.88 -17.42 4.19
CA ASP A 262 13.90 -18.25 3.47
C ASP A 262 14.12 -18.14 1.95
N ILE A 263 14.39 -16.93 1.44
CA ILE A 263 14.72 -16.70 0.03
C ILE A 263 15.98 -17.46 -0.41
N LYS A 264 16.99 -17.54 0.47
CA LYS A 264 18.20 -18.32 0.20
C LYS A 264 17.91 -19.82 0.23
N GLU A 265 17.23 -20.30 1.27
CA GLU A 265 16.92 -21.71 1.49
C GLU A 265 16.02 -22.30 0.41
N GLU A 266 15.10 -21.51 -0.16
CA GLU A 266 14.26 -21.93 -1.29
C GLU A 266 15.01 -21.96 -2.64
N GLY A 267 16.29 -21.56 -2.68
CA GLY A 267 17.12 -21.56 -3.88
C GLY A 267 17.06 -20.28 -4.73
N SER A 268 16.37 -19.24 -4.24
CA SER A 268 16.21 -17.96 -4.94
C SER A 268 17.33 -16.94 -4.63
N GLY A 269 18.30 -17.29 -3.78
CA GLY A 269 19.33 -16.36 -3.29
C GLY A 269 20.13 -15.68 -4.41
N ASP A 270 20.61 -16.47 -5.37
CA ASP A 270 21.40 -15.97 -6.51
C ASP A 270 20.58 -15.03 -7.41
N PHE A 271 19.28 -15.31 -7.57
CA PHE A 271 18.36 -14.48 -8.33
C PHE A 271 18.10 -13.14 -7.64
N LEU A 272 17.91 -13.13 -6.32
CA LEU A 272 17.77 -11.89 -5.56
C LEU A 272 19.08 -11.07 -5.60
N ALA A 273 20.24 -11.71 -5.46
CA ALA A 273 21.53 -11.03 -5.56
C ALA A 273 21.71 -10.35 -6.93
N GLN A 274 21.34 -11.03 -8.02
CA GLN A 274 21.33 -10.44 -9.38
C GLN A 274 20.33 -9.28 -9.50
N ALA A 275 19.17 -9.35 -8.85
CA ALA A 275 18.21 -8.26 -8.83
C ALA A 275 18.78 -7.02 -8.10
N ILE A 276 19.56 -7.22 -7.03
CA ILE A 276 20.28 -6.15 -6.32
C ILE A 276 21.39 -5.58 -7.21
N ASP A 277 22.11 -6.39 -7.99
CA ASP A 277 23.08 -5.89 -8.99
C ASP A 277 22.41 -5.04 -10.06
N GLY A 278 21.20 -5.42 -10.50
CA GLY A 278 20.41 -4.67 -11.46
C GLY A 278 19.86 -3.34 -10.91
N LEU A 279 19.70 -3.22 -9.59
CA LEU A 279 19.34 -1.96 -8.94
C LEU A 279 20.49 -0.95 -9.01
N GLU A 280 21.72 -1.40 -8.84
CA GLU A 280 22.95 -0.59 -8.88
C GLU A 280 23.37 -0.25 -10.31
N ASN A 281 23.36 -1.24 -11.21
CA ASN A 281 23.87 -1.10 -12.57
C ASN A 281 22.78 -0.86 -13.63
N GLY A 282 21.54 -0.61 -13.17
CA GLY A 282 20.37 -0.48 -14.01
C GLY A 282 20.29 0.83 -14.81
N SER A 283 19.15 1.04 -15.47
CA SER A 283 18.92 2.24 -16.29
C SER A 283 18.69 3.53 -15.48
N VAL A 284 18.56 3.43 -14.16
CA VAL A 284 18.47 4.54 -13.20
C VAL A 284 19.29 4.17 -11.95
N PRO A 285 20.63 4.27 -11.99
CA PRO A 285 21.51 3.86 -10.89
C PRO A 285 21.21 4.54 -9.56
N GLU A 286 20.68 5.78 -9.59
CA GLU A 286 20.31 6.54 -8.40
C GLU A 286 19.20 5.86 -7.57
N MET A 287 18.48 4.90 -8.16
CA MET A 287 17.53 4.04 -7.44
C MET A 287 18.20 3.21 -6.34
N PHE A 288 19.47 2.86 -6.52
CA PHE A 288 20.26 2.14 -5.51
C PHE A 288 20.42 2.97 -4.24
N THR A 289 20.89 4.21 -4.37
CA THR A 289 21.01 5.15 -3.26
C THR A 289 19.63 5.48 -2.65
N TYR A 290 18.61 5.69 -3.49
CA TYR A 290 17.23 5.93 -3.02
C TYR A 290 16.67 4.78 -2.15
N LYS A 291 17.03 3.53 -2.46
CA LYS A 291 16.68 2.34 -1.66
C LYS A 291 17.71 2.01 -0.57
N ASN A 292 18.64 2.93 -0.27
CA ASN A 292 19.71 2.75 0.70
C ASN A 292 20.65 1.55 0.42
N GLY A 293 20.77 1.12 -0.85
CA GLY A 293 21.54 -0.05 -1.25
C GLY A 293 23.00 -0.01 -0.78
N GLU A 294 23.63 1.15 -0.76
CA GLU A 294 25.02 1.37 -0.29
C GLU A 294 25.27 0.85 1.13
N LYS A 295 24.22 0.72 1.94
CA LYS A 295 24.31 0.34 3.34
C LYS A 295 24.23 -1.17 3.58
N TRP A 296 23.53 -1.90 2.73
CA TRP A 296 23.19 -3.31 2.98
C TRP A 296 23.53 -4.25 1.82
N ALA A 297 23.70 -3.74 0.60
CA ALA A 297 23.77 -4.58 -0.60
C ALA A 297 24.95 -5.56 -0.59
N ASP A 298 26.13 -5.13 -0.15
CA ASP A 298 27.33 -5.98 -0.15
C ASP A 298 27.16 -7.17 0.81
N ALA A 299 26.79 -6.91 2.07
CA ALA A 299 26.54 -7.96 3.06
C ALA A 299 25.42 -8.92 2.61
N VAL A 300 24.32 -8.39 2.08
CA VAL A 300 23.19 -9.20 1.62
C VAL A 300 23.59 -10.05 0.40
N ARG A 301 24.32 -9.50 -0.58
CA ARG A 301 24.81 -10.27 -1.74
C ARG A 301 25.77 -11.38 -1.31
N GLU A 302 26.69 -11.09 -0.40
CA GLU A 302 27.63 -12.07 0.15
C GLU A 302 26.88 -13.20 0.86
N TYR A 303 25.89 -12.88 1.69
CA TYR A 303 25.04 -13.87 2.33
C TYR A 303 24.29 -14.73 1.32
N LEU A 304 23.60 -14.11 0.35
CA LEU A 304 22.76 -14.82 -0.62
C LEU A 304 23.56 -15.76 -1.54
N ARG A 305 24.85 -15.49 -1.76
CA ARG A 305 25.75 -16.25 -2.65
C ARG A 305 26.66 -17.26 -1.94
N SER A 306 26.64 -17.30 -0.60
CA SER A 306 27.48 -18.21 0.19
C SER A 306 26.93 -19.63 0.30
#